data_AF-A0A1G3UQU1-F1
#
_entry.id   AF-A0A1G3UQU1-F1
#
_cell.length_a   1.000
_cell.length_b   1.000
_cell.length_c   1.000
_cell.angle_alpha   90.00
_cell.angle_beta   90.00
_cell.angle_gamma   90.00
#
_symmetry.space_group_name_H-M   'P 1'
#
loop_
_entity.id
_entity.type
_entity.pdbx_description
1 polymer ?
#
loop_
_entity_poly.entity_id
_entity_poly.type
_entity_poly.pdbx_seq_one_letter_code
_entity_poly.pdbx_strand_id
1 'polypeptide(L)'
;MDKVNGSCWQIEHGCPQCGALVIMDETDRLLACPFCRTRLYLAVEDPFRYHIPPPAGAEGELLYIPYWRLRGSSFSVTAAGVTQRFVDTSTLAATLPELPHSLGLRPQVLKLRFVSPATEGRFIRPELPAVQALSGLSAPTRDIFHQEFIGEAVSLIHAPLLLRGDILYDPFLGKPVSSCKTDEMERLLTAPSARQGQVSFVPTLCPHCGWNMEGEKDSLVLLCRNCNSAWACPERSFERVEFAVIAPPPGAGDITIHLPFWRTKPRIEGMELASYADLIRVANLPKAITPAFAAAPLYFWSPAFKVNPALYLRWARQMTVFRPDGEADDRLPETSLYPVTLPLREASEGIVITFAQMITDKLKLYPQLAGLRITLEESRLEYHPFLQSRNELLHPFLRVSLDRTALAYGIGM
;
A
#
# COMPACT_ATOMS: atom_id res chain seq x y z
N MET A 1 1.21 23.36 15.45
CA MET A 1 0.79 22.59 14.26
C MET A 1 1.85 21.54 14.08
N ASP A 2 1.68 20.48 14.86
CA ASP A 2 2.75 19.56 15.21
C ASP A 2 3.14 18.75 13.97
N LYS A 3 4.41 18.84 13.59
CA LYS A 3 5.03 17.89 12.67
C LYS A 3 4.93 16.53 13.34
N VAL A 4 4.00 15.70 12.87
CA VAL A 4 4.07 14.26 13.12
C VAL A 4 5.34 13.81 12.42
N ASN A 5 6.41 13.60 13.19
CA ASN A 5 7.63 12.95 12.76
C ASN A 5 7.39 11.43 12.89
N GLY A 6 6.73 10.82 11.92
CA GLY A 6 6.73 9.39 11.73
C GLY A 6 8.05 8.98 11.08
N SER A 7 8.99 8.54 11.90
CA SER A 7 10.23 7.93 11.40
C SER A 7 9.88 6.66 10.63
N CYS A 8 10.22 6.60 9.35
CA CYS A 8 10.18 5.37 8.57
C CYS A 8 11.08 4.33 9.25
N TRP A 9 10.61 3.10 9.40
CA TRP A 9 11.43 2.06 10.02
C TRP A 9 12.53 1.61 9.07
N GLN A 10 13.72 1.38 9.64
CA GLN A 10 14.90 1.03 8.88
C GLN A 10 15.09 -0.49 8.84
N ILE A 11 15.35 -1.00 7.65
CA ILE A 11 15.62 -2.41 7.36
C ILE A 11 17.10 -2.53 6.99
N GLU A 12 17.82 -3.35 7.75
CA GLU A 12 19.20 -3.69 7.48
C GLU A 12 19.29 -5.01 6.72
N HIS A 13 20.04 -5.02 5.61
CA HIS A 13 20.27 -6.22 4.83
C HIS A 13 21.64 -6.18 4.13
N GLY A 14 22.32 -7.32 4.02
CA GLY A 14 23.53 -7.43 3.22
C GLY A 14 23.18 -7.55 1.74
N CYS A 15 23.85 -6.80 0.87
CA CYS A 15 23.63 -6.87 -0.59
C CYS A 15 23.84 -8.32 -1.08
N PRO A 16 22.84 -8.96 -1.72
CA PRO A 16 22.96 -10.33 -2.19
C PRO A 16 24.11 -10.57 -3.18
N GLN A 17 24.59 -9.52 -3.85
CA GLN A 17 25.65 -9.60 -4.87
C GLN A 17 27.06 -9.48 -4.29
N CYS A 18 27.26 -8.63 -3.27
CA CYS A 18 28.61 -8.28 -2.77
C CYS A 18 28.77 -8.34 -1.25
N GLY A 19 27.71 -8.68 -0.52
CA GLY A 19 27.70 -8.75 0.95
C GLY A 19 27.71 -7.40 1.68
N ALA A 20 27.90 -6.28 0.98
CA ALA A 20 27.97 -4.96 1.59
C ALA A 20 26.65 -4.58 2.28
N LEU A 21 26.73 -3.95 3.45
CA LEU A 21 25.54 -3.57 4.22
C LEU A 21 24.74 -2.47 3.52
N VAL A 22 23.43 -2.69 3.39
CA VAL A 22 22.47 -1.73 2.84
C VAL A 22 21.40 -1.46 3.90
N ILE A 23 21.04 -0.19 4.05
CA ILE A 23 19.92 0.26 4.88
C ILE A 23 18.82 0.72 3.93
N MET A 24 17.62 0.18 4.12
CA MET A 24 16.43 0.47 3.34
C MET A 24 15.33 0.97 4.27
N ASP A 25 14.38 1.72 3.71
CA ASP A 25 13.17 2.13 4.41
C ASP A 25 12.06 1.07 4.27
N GLU A 26 11.08 1.01 5.18
CA GLU A 26 10.00 0.01 5.14
C GLU A 26 9.13 0.06 3.86
N THR A 27 9.14 1.21 3.20
CA THR A 27 8.46 1.46 1.93
C THR A 27 9.29 1.08 0.72
N ASP A 28 10.60 0.83 0.88
CA ASP A 28 11.47 0.47 -0.23
C ASP A 28 11.04 -0.89 -0.83
N ARG A 29 11.09 -0.93 -2.14
CA ARG A 29 10.85 -2.08 -3.03
C ARG A 29 12.06 -2.36 -3.90
N LEU A 30 13.05 -1.48 -3.93
CA LEU A 30 14.33 -1.66 -4.59
C LEU A 30 15.49 -1.58 -3.61
N LEU A 31 16.32 -2.61 -3.58
CA LEU A 31 17.65 -2.55 -3.00
C LEU A 31 18.60 -1.93 -4.03
N ALA A 32 19.15 -0.76 -3.72
CA ALA A 32 20.22 -0.12 -4.50
C ALA A 32 21.52 -0.16 -3.70
N CYS A 33 22.47 -1.00 -4.11
CA CYS A 33 23.73 -1.14 -3.39
C CYS A 33 24.71 -0.02 -3.75
N PRO A 34 25.22 0.78 -2.79
CA PRO A 34 26.16 1.85 -3.10
C PRO A 34 27.56 1.34 -3.49
N PHE A 35 27.88 0.08 -3.19
CA PHE A 35 29.19 -0.51 -3.45
C PHE A 35 29.28 -1.13 -4.85
N CYS A 36 28.48 -2.16 -5.13
CA CYS A 36 28.49 -2.84 -6.44
C CYS A 36 27.51 -2.23 -7.45
N ARG A 37 26.72 -1.21 -7.06
CA ARG A 37 25.74 -0.51 -7.90
C ARG A 37 24.61 -1.39 -8.46
N THR A 38 24.48 -2.63 -7.96
CA THR A 38 23.35 -3.48 -8.33
C THR A 38 22.03 -2.89 -7.83
N ARG A 39 20.98 -3.09 -8.61
CA ARG A 39 19.60 -2.74 -8.27
C ARG A 39 18.76 -4.01 -8.35
N LEU A 40 18.14 -4.36 -7.23
CA LEU A 40 17.37 -5.59 -7.07
C LEU A 40 15.97 -5.24 -6.56
N TYR A 41 14.94 -5.73 -7.23
CA TYR A 41 13.56 -5.62 -6.77
C TYR A 41 13.30 -6.63 -5.65
N LEU A 42 12.62 -6.17 -4.60
CA LEU A 42 12.22 -6.93 -3.44
C LEU A 42 10.85 -7.56 -3.69
N ALA A 43 10.82 -8.81 -4.14
CA ALA A 43 9.60 -9.54 -4.41
C ALA A 43 9.20 -10.45 -3.24
N VAL A 44 7.90 -10.45 -2.90
CA VAL A 44 7.31 -11.26 -1.82
C VAL A 44 5.96 -11.82 -2.27
N GLU A 45 5.62 -13.01 -1.79
CA GLU A 45 4.27 -13.62 -1.96
C GLU A 45 3.32 -13.14 -0.84
N ASP A 46 3.84 -13.04 0.38
CA ASP A 46 3.15 -12.57 1.59
C ASP A 46 3.65 -11.17 2.00
N PRO A 47 2.93 -10.43 2.87
CA PRO A 47 3.47 -9.22 3.50
C PRO A 47 4.90 -9.40 4.00
N PHE A 48 5.73 -8.37 3.86
CA PHE A 48 7.12 -8.41 4.33
C PHE A 48 7.18 -8.84 5.80
N ARG A 49 8.09 -9.77 6.11
CA ARG A 49 8.30 -10.28 7.46
C ARG A 49 9.65 -9.82 7.98
N TYR A 50 9.61 -9.10 9.10
CA TYR A 50 10.78 -8.55 9.76
C TYR A 50 10.92 -9.13 11.16
N HIS A 51 12.13 -9.11 11.71
CA HIS A 51 12.36 -9.32 13.13
C HIS A 51 13.24 -8.21 13.69
N ILE A 52 13.09 -7.97 14.99
CA ILE A 52 14.01 -7.13 15.75
C ILE A 52 15.15 -8.05 16.22
N PRO A 53 16.41 -7.81 15.84
CA PRO A 53 17.52 -8.63 16.30
C PRO A 53 17.66 -8.58 17.83
N PRO A 54 17.79 -9.72 18.53
CA PRO A 54 18.03 -9.73 19.96
C PRO A 54 19.45 -9.22 20.29
N PRO A 55 19.69 -8.73 21.52
CA PRO A 55 21.04 -8.44 21.98
C PRO A 55 21.88 -9.72 22.07
N ALA A 56 23.20 -9.59 21.83
CA ALA A 56 24.13 -10.72 21.91
C ALA A 56 24.21 -11.29 23.34
N GLY A 57 24.34 -12.61 23.47
CA GLY A 57 24.49 -13.29 24.75
C GLY A 57 23.21 -13.41 25.58
N ALA A 58 22.03 -13.27 24.95
CA ALA A 58 20.76 -13.46 25.61
C ALA A 58 20.54 -14.93 26.02
N GLU A 59 20.47 -15.20 27.32
CA GLU A 59 20.20 -16.55 27.86
C GLU A 59 18.69 -16.82 27.96
N GLY A 60 18.28 -18.04 27.57
CA GLY A 60 16.89 -18.51 27.59
C GLY A 60 16.43 -19.03 26.23
N GLU A 61 15.20 -19.55 26.16
CA GLU A 61 14.61 -19.95 24.88
C GLU A 61 14.07 -18.69 24.15
N LEU A 62 14.56 -18.44 22.94
CA LEU A 62 14.23 -17.24 22.17
C LEU A 62 12.91 -17.43 21.40
N LEU A 63 11.91 -16.62 21.74
CA LEU A 63 10.61 -16.57 21.08
C LEU A 63 10.42 -15.26 20.34
N TYR A 64 9.80 -15.32 19.17
CA TYR A 64 9.52 -14.17 18.31
C TYR A 64 8.02 -13.95 18.18
N ILE A 65 7.51 -12.96 18.90
CA ILE A 65 6.08 -12.66 18.96
C ILE A 65 5.66 -11.77 17.78
N PRO A 66 4.62 -12.14 17.02
CA PRO A 66 4.19 -11.40 15.85
C PRO A 66 3.34 -10.17 16.21
N TYR A 67 3.64 -9.05 15.54
CA TYR A 67 2.88 -7.81 15.56
C TYR A 67 2.64 -7.35 14.13
N TRP A 68 1.41 -6.98 13.80
CA TRP A 68 1.11 -6.31 12.53
C TRP A 68 1.60 -4.87 12.58
N ARG A 69 2.44 -4.48 11.63
CA ARG A 69 2.71 -3.09 11.27
C ARG A 69 1.63 -2.65 10.29
N LEU A 70 0.89 -1.60 10.66
CA LEU A 70 -0.18 -1.04 9.83
C LEU A 70 0.13 0.43 9.60
N ARG A 71 0.50 0.79 8.36
CA ARG A 71 0.75 2.17 7.94
C ARG A 71 0.01 2.46 6.65
N GLY A 72 -1.01 3.31 6.67
CA GLY A 72 -1.87 3.53 5.51
C GLY A 72 -3.13 4.32 5.84
N SER A 73 -4.04 4.42 4.88
CA SER A 73 -5.29 5.17 4.99
C SER A 73 -6.47 4.23 5.20
N SER A 74 -7.20 4.41 6.29
CA SER A 74 -8.45 3.69 6.53
C SER A 74 -9.63 4.53 6.10
N PHE A 75 -10.49 3.93 5.29
CA PHE A 75 -11.72 4.53 4.80
C PHE A 75 -12.92 3.76 5.34
N SER A 76 -13.94 4.46 5.79
CA SER A 76 -15.16 3.85 6.29
C SER A 76 -16.37 4.56 5.71
N VAL A 77 -17.34 3.80 5.24
CA VAL A 77 -18.64 4.30 4.81
C VAL A 77 -19.62 4.15 5.97
N THR A 78 -20.14 5.27 6.45
CA THR A 78 -21.12 5.33 7.54
C THR A 78 -22.37 6.06 7.06
N ALA A 79 -23.42 6.10 7.89
CA ALA A 79 -24.62 6.88 7.56
C ALA A 79 -24.33 8.38 7.30
N ALA A 80 -23.29 8.93 7.92
CA ALA A 80 -22.86 10.31 7.70
C ALA A 80 -22.17 10.51 6.33
N GLY A 81 -21.61 9.45 5.75
CA GLY A 81 -20.80 9.51 4.54
C GLY A 81 -19.51 8.71 4.66
N VAL A 82 -18.61 8.96 3.70
CA VAL A 82 -17.26 8.40 3.69
C VAL A 82 -16.37 9.20 4.63
N THR A 83 -15.87 8.55 5.68
CA THR A 83 -14.87 9.08 6.60
C THR A 83 -13.52 8.46 6.29
N GLN A 84 -12.46 9.19 6.58
CA GLN A 84 -11.08 8.74 6.41
C GLN A 84 -10.28 8.97 7.68
N ARG A 85 -9.23 8.17 7.88
CA ARG A 85 -8.16 8.44 8.84
C ARG A 85 -6.85 7.85 8.34
N PHE A 86 -5.74 8.46 8.73
CA PHE A 86 -4.43 7.81 8.60
C PHE A 86 -4.18 6.92 9.81
N VAL A 87 -3.67 5.72 9.57
CA VAL A 87 -3.29 4.74 10.59
C VAL A 87 -1.78 4.54 10.48
N ASP A 88 -1.10 4.72 11.60
CA ASP A 88 0.31 4.38 11.78
C ASP A 88 0.43 3.74 13.16
N THR A 89 0.44 2.40 13.20
CA THR A 89 0.52 1.67 14.46
C THR A 89 1.16 0.29 14.29
N SER A 90 1.41 -0.35 15.43
CA SER A 90 1.68 -1.78 15.53
C SER A 90 0.70 -2.43 16.50
N THR A 91 0.23 -3.63 16.17
CA THR A 91 -0.74 -4.35 17.00
C THR A 91 -0.36 -5.82 17.14
N LEU A 92 -0.47 -6.36 18.35
CA LEU A 92 -0.20 -7.76 18.64
C LEU A 92 -1.06 -8.66 17.74
N ALA A 93 -0.42 -9.65 17.10
CA ALA A 93 -1.07 -10.57 16.18
C ALA A 93 -1.26 -11.99 16.76
N ALA A 94 -1.04 -12.16 18.05
CA ALA A 94 -1.19 -13.42 18.79
C ALA A 94 -2.12 -13.23 20.01
N THR A 95 -2.82 -14.29 20.44
CA THR A 95 -3.73 -14.23 21.58
C THR A 95 -2.97 -14.41 22.89
N LEU A 96 -2.22 -13.39 23.28
CA LEU A 96 -1.44 -13.34 24.53
C LEU A 96 -1.87 -12.11 25.34
N PRO A 97 -2.90 -12.21 26.20
CA PRO A 97 -3.54 -11.05 26.85
C PRO A 97 -2.62 -10.20 27.72
N GLU A 98 -1.57 -10.80 28.28
CA GLU A 98 -0.63 -10.12 29.17
C GLU A 98 0.48 -9.37 28.41
N LEU A 99 0.60 -9.55 27.10
CA LEU A 99 1.60 -8.83 26.30
C LEU A 99 1.11 -7.43 25.92
N PRO A 100 2.03 -6.47 25.75
CA PRO A 100 1.70 -5.14 25.25
C PRO A 100 0.96 -5.21 23.91
N HIS A 101 -0.11 -4.44 23.77
CA HIS A 101 -0.87 -4.39 22.52
C HIS A 101 -0.07 -3.83 21.34
N SER A 102 0.96 -3.01 21.58
CA SER A 102 1.81 -2.41 20.53
C SER A 102 3.29 -2.48 20.89
N LEU A 103 4.16 -2.34 19.89
CA LEU A 103 5.62 -2.30 20.08
C LEU A 103 6.15 -0.96 20.60
N GLY A 104 5.27 0.04 20.77
CA GLY A 104 5.66 1.40 21.14
C GLY A 104 6.67 2.00 20.16
N LEU A 105 7.69 2.69 20.70
CA LEU A 105 8.70 3.40 19.91
C LEU A 105 9.93 2.53 19.54
N ARG A 106 9.99 1.27 19.97
CA ARG A 106 11.19 0.42 19.84
C ARG A 106 11.65 0.22 18.40
N PRO A 107 10.76 -0.04 17.43
CA PRO A 107 11.17 -0.21 16.03
C PRO A 107 11.67 1.08 15.38
N GLN A 108 11.44 2.25 15.99
CA GLN A 108 11.97 3.52 15.51
C GLN A 108 13.45 3.72 15.88
N VAL A 109 13.95 2.96 16.87
CA VAL A 109 15.33 3.05 17.36
C VAL A 109 16.18 1.87 16.86
N LEU A 110 15.57 0.71 16.66
CA LEU A 110 16.26 -0.51 16.24
C LEU A 110 16.06 -0.78 14.74
N LYS A 111 17.14 -1.15 14.06
CA LYS A 111 17.07 -1.61 12.67
C LYS A 111 16.49 -3.01 12.61
N LEU A 112 15.48 -3.18 11.78
CA LEU A 112 14.84 -4.45 11.50
C LEU A 112 15.66 -5.27 10.51
N ARG A 113 15.48 -6.59 10.50
CA ARG A 113 16.05 -7.50 9.48
C ARG A 113 14.96 -8.41 8.93
N PHE A 114 15.10 -8.83 7.68
CA PHE A 114 14.21 -9.84 7.12
C PHE A 114 14.29 -11.14 7.92
N VAL A 115 13.14 -11.78 8.14
CA VAL A 115 13.10 -13.14 8.68
C VAL A 115 13.69 -14.08 7.63
N SER A 116 14.60 -14.97 8.05
CA SER A 116 15.23 -15.94 7.14
C SER A 116 15.31 -17.34 7.75
N PRO A 117 15.34 -18.38 6.89
CA PRO A 117 16.16 -19.58 6.99
C PRO A 117 16.82 -19.86 8.34
N ALA A 118 17.93 -19.13 8.44
CA ALA A 118 19.00 -19.30 9.39
C ALA A 118 18.82 -18.49 10.67
N THR A 119 17.69 -17.79 10.82
CA THR A 119 17.44 -16.99 12.03
C THR A 119 17.09 -17.93 13.18
N GLU A 120 17.96 -17.99 14.18
CA GLU A 120 17.73 -18.79 15.39
C GLU A 120 16.52 -18.30 16.19
N GLY A 121 15.90 -19.20 16.95
CA GLY A 121 14.71 -18.91 17.75
C GLY A 121 13.39 -19.35 17.09
N ARG A 122 12.32 -19.29 17.87
CA ARG A 122 11.00 -19.76 17.45
C ARG A 122 10.08 -18.62 17.03
N PHE A 123 9.60 -18.65 15.80
CA PHE A 123 8.66 -17.67 15.26
C PHE A 123 7.22 -18.08 15.52
N ILE A 124 6.51 -17.34 16.37
CA ILE A 124 5.10 -17.59 16.66
C ILE A 124 4.26 -17.14 15.46
N ARG A 125 3.32 -18.00 15.04
CA ARG A 125 2.41 -17.73 13.93
C ARG A 125 1.38 -16.67 14.36
N PRO A 126 1.05 -15.69 13.49
CA PRO A 126 -0.06 -14.79 13.76
C PRO A 126 -1.38 -15.57 13.77
N GLU A 127 -2.18 -15.34 14.82
CA GLU A 127 -3.50 -15.93 15.04
C GLU A 127 -4.61 -15.00 14.56
N LEU A 128 -4.35 -13.69 14.55
CA LEU A 128 -5.30 -12.66 14.12
C LEU A 128 -4.91 -12.12 12.72
N PRO A 129 -5.85 -12.05 11.77
CA PRO A 129 -5.64 -11.34 10.50
C PRO A 129 -5.43 -9.84 10.70
N ALA A 130 -4.63 -9.20 9.84
CA ALA A 130 -4.36 -7.75 9.89
C ALA A 130 -5.64 -6.89 9.90
N VAL A 131 -6.64 -7.28 9.10
CA VAL A 131 -7.94 -6.59 9.00
C VAL A 131 -8.69 -6.58 10.33
N GLN A 132 -8.68 -7.69 11.09
CA GLN A 132 -9.36 -7.74 12.39
C GLN A 132 -8.66 -6.85 13.42
N ALA A 133 -7.34 -6.75 13.32
CA ALA A 133 -6.56 -5.88 14.19
C ALA A 133 -6.83 -4.38 13.91
N LEU A 134 -7.16 -4.01 12.66
CA LEU A 134 -7.63 -2.66 12.32
C LEU A 134 -8.98 -2.30 12.97
N SER A 135 -9.91 -3.26 13.04
CA SER A 135 -11.24 -3.05 13.63
C SER A 135 -11.18 -2.75 15.13
N GLY A 136 -10.22 -3.33 15.86
CA GLY A 136 -10.01 -3.07 17.29
C GLY A 136 -9.46 -1.67 17.61
N LEU A 137 -8.92 -0.96 16.61
CA LEU A 137 -8.36 0.40 16.74
C LEU A 137 -9.41 1.51 16.52
N SER A 138 -10.66 1.15 16.25
CA SER A 138 -11.77 2.08 16.09
C SER A 138 -12.73 1.96 17.27
N ALA A 139 -13.26 3.08 17.76
CA ALA A 139 -14.45 3.02 18.60
C ALA A 139 -15.55 2.28 17.81
N PRO A 140 -16.36 1.41 18.44
CA PRO A 140 -17.43 0.70 17.76
C PRO A 140 -18.49 1.71 17.28
N THR A 141 -18.36 2.17 16.04
CA THR A 141 -19.41 2.91 15.36
C THR A 141 -20.43 1.89 14.88
N ARG A 142 -21.66 1.95 15.43
CA ARG A 142 -22.70 0.94 15.22
C ARG A 142 -23.24 0.84 13.78
N ASP A 143 -22.73 1.62 12.82
CA ASP A 143 -23.28 1.71 11.44
C ASP A 143 -22.18 1.83 10.37
N ILE A 144 -21.19 0.93 10.34
CA ILE A 144 -20.22 0.83 9.24
C ILE A 144 -20.82 -0.05 8.13
N PHE A 145 -21.06 0.54 6.96
CA PHE A 145 -21.56 -0.17 5.78
C PHE A 145 -20.46 -0.84 4.97
N HIS A 146 -19.27 -0.25 4.95
CA HIS A 146 -18.11 -0.77 4.24
C HIS A 146 -16.83 -0.12 4.78
N GLN A 147 -15.71 -0.84 4.76
CA GLN A 147 -14.42 -0.35 5.25
C GLN A 147 -13.29 -0.93 4.42
N GLU A 148 -12.33 -0.08 4.05
CA GLU A 148 -11.14 -0.47 3.29
C GLU A 148 -9.89 0.19 3.87
N PHE A 149 -8.73 -0.41 3.59
CA PHE A 149 -7.42 0.09 3.99
C PHE A 149 -6.50 0.18 2.77
N ILE A 150 -6.13 1.41 2.38
CA ILE A 150 -5.47 1.73 1.10
C ILE A 150 -4.24 2.62 1.34
N GLY A 151 -3.24 2.53 0.48
CA GLY A 151 -1.94 3.19 0.59
C GLY A 151 -1.01 2.45 1.55
N GLU A 152 -1.23 1.16 1.75
CA GLU A 152 -0.73 0.43 2.91
C GLU A 152 0.74 0.00 2.78
N ALA A 153 1.41 -0.09 3.93
CA ALA A 153 2.49 -1.02 4.15
C ALA A 153 2.04 -1.91 5.31
N VAL A 154 1.46 -3.07 4.99
CA VAL A 154 1.24 -4.13 5.96
C VAL A 154 2.51 -4.97 6.00
N SER A 155 3.11 -5.06 7.18
CA SER A 155 4.22 -5.97 7.42
C SER A 155 4.03 -6.69 8.75
N LEU A 156 4.66 -7.86 8.86
CA LEU A 156 4.64 -8.65 10.10
C LEU A 156 6.00 -8.49 10.79
N ILE A 157 5.98 -7.98 12.01
CA ILE A 157 7.19 -7.77 12.80
C ILE A 157 7.22 -8.82 13.90
N HIS A 158 8.38 -9.44 14.06
CA HIS A 158 8.64 -10.40 15.10
C HIS A 158 9.52 -9.78 16.18
N ALA A 159 8.93 -9.52 17.34
CA ALA A 159 9.64 -8.98 18.49
C ALA A 159 10.19 -10.11 19.37
N PRO A 160 11.49 -10.06 19.74
CA PRO A 160 12.11 -11.11 20.53
C PRO A 160 11.68 -11.00 22.00
N LEU A 161 11.37 -12.15 22.60
CA LEU A 161 11.21 -12.36 24.03
C LEU A 161 12.01 -13.58 24.45
N LEU A 162 12.51 -13.58 25.69
CA LEU A 162 13.23 -14.71 26.26
C LEU A 162 12.33 -15.44 27.22
N LEU A 163 12.16 -16.73 27.00
CA LEU A 163 11.48 -17.61 27.93
C LEU A 163 12.48 -18.20 28.92
N ARG A 164 12.21 -18.01 30.22
CA ARG A 164 12.96 -18.60 31.32
C ARG A 164 11.99 -19.17 32.35
N GLY A 165 11.84 -20.49 32.37
CA GLY A 165 10.82 -21.15 33.19
C GLY A 165 9.43 -20.81 32.68
N ASP A 166 8.62 -20.17 33.51
CA ASP A 166 7.24 -19.74 33.23
C ASP A 166 7.09 -18.24 32.90
N ILE A 167 8.21 -17.51 32.80
CA ILE A 167 8.21 -16.05 32.66
C ILE A 167 8.83 -15.63 31.32
N LEU A 168 8.14 -14.73 30.63
CA LEU A 168 8.66 -14.04 29.45
C LEU A 168 9.41 -12.78 29.87
N TYR A 169 10.64 -12.65 29.40
CA TYR A 169 11.51 -11.51 29.65
C TYR A 169 11.71 -10.68 28.39
N ASP A 170 11.79 -9.37 28.59
CA ASP A 170 12.27 -8.43 27.59
C ASP A 170 13.78 -8.58 27.45
N PRO A 171 14.31 -8.99 26.27
CA PRO A 171 15.74 -9.22 26.11
C PRO A 171 16.58 -7.94 26.21
N PHE A 172 16.00 -6.77 25.95
CA PHE A 172 16.71 -5.49 25.99
C PHE A 172 16.79 -4.90 27.39
N LEU A 173 15.73 -5.10 28.18
CA LEU A 173 15.64 -4.56 29.55
C LEU A 173 15.97 -5.60 30.63
N GLY A 174 15.97 -6.89 30.30
CA GLY A 174 16.09 -7.99 31.27
C GLY A 174 14.93 -8.06 32.26
N LYS A 175 13.80 -7.41 31.97
CA LYS A 175 12.63 -7.31 32.87
C LYS A 175 11.56 -8.33 32.49
N PRO A 176 10.83 -8.88 33.47
CA PRO A 176 9.66 -9.71 33.18
C PRO A 176 8.59 -8.86 32.48
N VAL A 177 8.00 -9.42 31.43
CA VAL A 177 6.90 -8.81 30.64
C VAL A 177 5.58 -9.43 31.04
N SER A 178 5.55 -10.77 31.16
CA SER A 178 4.34 -11.55 31.46
C SER A 178 4.72 -12.88 32.07
N SER A 179 3.84 -13.41 32.92
CA SER A 179 3.87 -14.80 33.38
C SER A 179 3.00 -15.64 32.46
N CYS A 180 3.57 -16.57 31.72
CA CYS A 180 2.79 -17.47 30.89
C CYS A 180 2.31 -18.66 31.72
N LYS A 181 0.99 -18.90 31.71
CA LYS A 181 0.44 -20.14 32.29
C LYS A 181 0.99 -21.35 31.53
N THR A 182 1.15 -22.49 32.19
CA THR A 182 1.69 -23.72 31.60
C THR A 182 0.98 -24.10 30.29
N ASP A 183 -0.34 -23.98 30.22
CA ASP A 183 -1.14 -24.31 29.03
C ASP A 183 -0.94 -23.32 27.86
N GLU A 184 -0.64 -22.06 28.15
CA GLU A 184 -0.31 -21.05 27.12
C GLU A 184 1.11 -21.25 26.62
N MET A 185 2.02 -21.59 27.53
CA MET A 185 3.40 -21.95 27.23
C MET A 185 3.47 -23.16 26.30
N GLU A 186 2.79 -24.25 26.67
CA GLU A 186 2.78 -25.47 25.89
C GLU A 186 2.16 -25.21 24.52
N ARG A 187 1.11 -24.38 24.43
CA ARG A 187 0.57 -23.92 23.15
C ARG A 187 1.60 -23.16 22.31
N LEU A 188 2.33 -22.20 22.87
CA LEU A 188 3.38 -21.47 22.13
C LEU A 188 4.52 -22.40 21.69
N LEU A 189 4.91 -23.34 22.55
CA LEU A 189 5.98 -24.31 22.35
C LEU A 189 5.58 -25.53 21.50
N THR A 190 4.30 -25.72 21.20
CA THR A 190 3.81 -26.76 20.28
C THR A 190 3.23 -26.19 19.00
N ALA A 191 2.89 -24.89 18.98
CA ALA A 191 2.36 -24.21 17.81
C ALA A 191 3.30 -24.33 16.61
N PRO A 192 2.77 -24.56 15.40
CA PRO A 192 3.57 -24.55 14.18
C PRO A 192 4.33 -23.22 14.09
N SER A 193 5.64 -23.29 13.86
CA SER A 193 6.41 -22.08 13.62
C SER A 193 5.90 -21.41 12.34
N ALA A 194 5.86 -20.07 12.36
CA ALA A 194 5.54 -19.31 11.17
C ALA A 194 6.51 -19.70 10.05
N ARG A 195 6.00 -19.90 8.81
CA ARG A 195 6.88 -20.00 7.65
C ARG A 195 7.74 -18.74 7.61
N GLN A 196 9.05 -18.92 7.56
CA GLN A 196 9.98 -17.81 7.41
C GLN A 196 9.73 -17.19 6.04
N GLY A 197 9.37 -15.91 6.02
CA GLY A 197 9.03 -15.20 4.80
C GLY A 197 10.28 -14.98 3.96
N GLN A 198 10.36 -15.63 2.79
CA GLN A 198 11.52 -15.48 1.92
C GLN A 198 11.29 -14.34 0.93
N VAL A 199 12.02 -13.24 1.13
CA VAL A 199 12.15 -12.17 0.14
C VAL A 199 13.03 -12.66 -1.00
N SER A 200 12.59 -12.44 -2.23
CA SER A 200 13.39 -12.69 -3.42
C SER A 200 13.93 -11.38 -3.96
N PHE A 201 15.18 -11.42 -4.40
CA PHE A 201 15.88 -10.28 -4.96
C PHE A 201 15.98 -10.48 -6.47
N VAL A 202 15.10 -9.81 -7.21
CA VAL A 202 14.98 -9.97 -8.66
C VAL A 202 15.77 -8.86 -9.37
N PRO A 203 16.70 -9.19 -10.28
CA PRO A 203 17.42 -8.16 -11.05
C PRO A 203 16.47 -7.24 -11.81
N THR A 204 16.69 -5.93 -11.77
CA THR A 204 15.85 -4.94 -12.46
C THR A 204 16.18 -4.84 -13.96
N LEU A 205 16.20 -5.98 -14.65
CA LEU A 205 16.42 -6.11 -16.09
C LEU A 205 15.09 -6.38 -16.80
N CYS A 206 14.84 -5.68 -17.91
CA CYS A 206 13.64 -5.83 -18.70
C CYS A 206 13.55 -7.25 -19.26
N PRO A 207 12.49 -8.03 -18.94
CA PRO A 207 12.33 -9.39 -19.46
C PRO A 207 12.26 -9.45 -20.99
N HIS A 208 11.86 -8.37 -21.65
CA HIS A 208 11.72 -8.31 -23.11
C HIS A 208 13.02 -7.99 -23.85
N CYS A 209 13.79 -7.00 -23.41
CA CYS A 209 14.96 -6.51 -24.15
C CYS A 209 16.29 -6.58 -23.39
N GLY A 210 16.29 -7.04 -22.12
CA GLY A 210 17.49 -7.16 -21.29
C GLY A 210 18.07 -5.82 -20.77
N TRP A 211 17.49 -4.68 -21.15
CA TRP A 211 17.94 -3.37 -20.69
C TRP A 211 17.56 -3.12 -19.22
N ASN A 212 18.30 -2.25 -18.53
CA ASN A 212 17.96 -1.83 -17.17
C ASN A 212 16.59 -1.14 -17.13
N MET A 213 15.76 -1.53 -16.18
CA MET A 213 14.51 -0.84 -15.89
C MET A 213 14.72 0.27 -14.84
N GLU A 214 13.97 1.35 -14.99
CA GLU A 214 13.98 2.55 -14.16
C GLU A 214 12.84 2.51 -13.13
N GLY A 215 13.10 3.08 -11.96
CA GLY A 215 12.12 3.22 -10.88
C GLY A 215 12.78 3.89 -9.68
N GLU A 216 11.98 4.52 -8.83
CA GLU A 216 12.44 5.00 -7.52
C GLU A 216 12.45 3.86 -6.49
N LYS A 217 13.03 4.10 -5.32
CA LYS A 217 13.21 3.04 -4.30
C LYS A 217 11.91 2.35 -3.91
N ASP A 218 10.80 3.06 -3.88
CA ASP A 218 9.46 2.60 -3.50
C ASP A 218 8.57 2.25 -4.69
N SER A 219 9.12 2.24 -5.91
CA SER A 219 8.36 1.93 -7.13
C SER A 219 7.91 0.47 -7.17
N LEU A 220 6.62 0.28 -7.43
CA LEU A 220 5.96 -1.01 -7.63
C LEU A 220 5.89 -1.41 -9.12
N VAL A 221 6.02 -0.42 -10.01
CA VAL A 221 6.11 -0.61 -11.46
C VAL A 221 7.41 -0.01 -11.94
N LEU A 222 8.20 -0.80 -12.66
CA LEU A 222 9.44 -0.36 -13.28
C LEU A 222 9.22 -0.10 -14.78
N LEU A 223 9.93 0.89 -15.31
CA LEU A 223 9.78 1.35 -16.69
C LEU A 223 11.03 1.01 -17.50
N CYS A 224 10.85 0.51 -18.71
CA CYS A 224 11.95 0.29 -19.65
C CYS A 224 11.83 1.31 -20.80
N ARG A 225 12.68 2.33 -20.78
CA ARG A 225 12.75 3.34 -21.87
C ARG A 225 13.21 2.74 -23.20
N ASN A 226 14.05 1.71 -23.18
CA ASN A 226 14.61 1.12 -24.40
C ASN A 226 13.55 0.46 -25.29
N CYS A 227 12.63 -0.31 -24.70
CA CYS A 227 11.55 -0.99 -25.46
C CYS A 227 10.15 -0.48 -25.11
N ASN A 228 10.08 0.67 -24.44
CA ASN A 228 8.85 1.37 -24.13
C ASN A 228 7.79 0.48 -23.44
N SER A 229 8.14 -0.04 -22.26
CA SER A 229 7.28 -0.98 -21.51
C SER A 229 7.29 -0.71 -20.02
N ALA A 230 6.22 -1.12 -19.33
CA ALA A 230 6.09 -1.07 -17.88
C ALA A 230 5.94 -2.49 -17.32
N TRP A 231 6.51 -2.73 -16.13
CA TRP A 231 6.62 -4.05 -15.52
C TRP A 231 6.33 -4.00 -14.02
N ALA A 232 5.39 -4.80 -13.55
CA ALA A 232 5.17 -5.07 -12.13
C ALA A 232 5.81 -6.41 -11.78
N CYS A 233 6.13 -6.66 -10.51
CA CYS A 233 6.70 -7.94 -10.08
C CYS A 233 5.80 -8.66 -9.06
N PRO A 234 4.65 -9.21 -9.47
CA PRO A 234 3.90 -10.13 -8.62
C PRO A 234 4.71 -11.41 -8.40
N GLU A 235 4.69 -11.96 -7.19
CA GLU A 235 5.12 -13.34 -6.88
C GLU A 235 6.50 -13.76 -7.47
N ARG A 236 7.43 -12.80 -7.64
CA ARG A 236 8.85 -12.96 -8.06
C ARG A 236 9.14 -13.00 -9.57
N SER A 237 8.15 -12.79 -10.43
CA SER A 237 8.37 -12.63 -11.87
C SER A 237 7.91 -11.25 -12.33
N PHE A 238 8.57 -10.68 -13.33
CA PHE A 238 8.11 -9.43 -13.93
C PHE A 238 7.03 -9.71 -14.96
N GLU A 239 5.87 -9.09 -14.77
CA GLU A 239 4.71 -9.14 -15.65
C GLU A 239 4.49 -7.77 -16.30
N ARG A 240 4.08 -7.78 -17.56
CA ARG A 240 3.87 -6.55 -18.33
C ARG A 240 2.63 -5.83 -17.82
N VAL A 241 2.77 -4.54 -17.58
CA VAL A 241 1.67 -3.64 -17.22
C VAL A 241 1.29 -2.82 -18.45
N GLU A 242 0.02 -2.85 -18.82
CA GLU A 242 -0.50 -1.93 -19.83
C GLU A 242 -0.45 -0.50 -19.28
N PHE A 243 0.14 0.39 -20.06
CA PHE A 243 0.21 1.80 -19.70
C PHE A 243 -0.13 2.70 -20.88
N ALA A 244 -0.50 3.94 -20.57
CA ALA A 244 -0.69 5.01 -21.53
C ALA A 244 -0.21 6.33 -20.93
N VAL A 245 0.20 7.25 -21.78
CA VAL A 245 0.59 8.61 -21.43
C VAL A 245 -0.42 9.55 -22.06
N ILE A 246 -1.07 10.37 -21.24
CA ILE A 246 -2.15 11.23 -21.72
C ILE A 246 -1.55 12.52 -22.25
N ALA A 247 -1.78 12.81 -23.52
CA ALA A 247 -1.33 14.05 -24.14
C ALA A 247 -2.05 15.25 -23.48
N PRO A 248 -1.35 16.35 -23.21
CA PRO A 248 -1.98 17.56 -22.68
C PRO A 248 -2.86 18.22 -23.76
N PRO A 249 -3.87 19.02 -23.36
CA PRO A 249 -4.70 19.72 -24.32
C PRO A 249 -3.87 20.73 -25.15
N PRO A 250 -4.26 21.03 -26.40
CA PRO A 250 -3.56 22.02 -27.23
C PRO A 250 -3.43 23.37 -26.51
N GLY A 251 -2.22 23.96 -26.54
CA GLY A 251 -1.94 25.22 -25.86
C GLY A 251 -1.78 25.10 -24.34
N ALA A 252 -1.72 23.89 -23.79
CA ALA A 252 -1.17 23.69 -22.46
C ALA A 252 0.28 24.20 -22.41
N GLY A 253 0.67 24.80 -21.28
CA GLY A 253 2.06 25.20 -21.04
C GLY A 253 2.98 23.99 -20.85
N ASP A 254 4.21 24.25 -20.40
CA ASP A 254 5.23 23.21 -20.26
C ASP A 254 4.85 22.17 -19.19
N ILE A 255 4.83 20.89 -19.60
CA ILE A 255 4.57 19.77 -18.69
C ILE A 255 5.78 19.57 -17.80
N THR A 256 5.56 19.62 -16.49
CA THR A 256 6.63 19.47 -15.50
C THR A 256 6.81 18.02 -15.05
N ILE A 257 5.70 17.31 -14.88
CA ILE A 257 5.69 15.93 -14.38
C ILE A 257 4.42 15.23 -14.86
N HIS A 258 4.48 13.92 -15.04
CA HIS A 258 3.27 13.10 -15.15
C HIS A 258 3.03 12.30 -13.87
N LEU A 259 1.79 12.32 -13.38
CA LEU A 259 1.38 11.55 -12.21
C LEU A 259 0.60 10.30 -12.64
N PRO A 260 0.88 9.12 -12.06
CA PRO A 260 0.25 7.88 -12.47
C PRO A 260 -1.12 7.67 -11.82
N PHE A 261 -2.08 7.16 -12.59
CA PHE A 261 -3.41 6.77 -12.14
C PHE A 261 -3.74 5.37 -12.66
N TRP A 262 -4.31 4.52 -11.82
CA TRP A 262 -4.93 3.29 -12.27
C TRP A 262 -6.31 3.61 -12.83
N ARG A 263 -6.51 3.35 -14.12
CA ARG A 263 -7.84 3.30 -14.73
C ARG A 263 -8.29 1.84 -14.74
N THR A 264 -9.47 1.57 -14.17
CA THR A 264 -10.01 0.22 -14.07
C THR A 264 -11.43 0.15 -14.60
N LYS A 265 -11.76 -0.97 -15.24
CA LYS A 265 -13.13 -1.33 -15.61
C LYS A 265 -13.61 -2.45 -14.69
N PRO A 266 -14.39 -2.15 -13.64
CA PRO A 266 -14.92 -3.19 -12.80
C PRO A 266 -16.22 -3.76 -13.37
N ARG A 267 -16.41 -5.06 -13.18
CA ARG A 267 -17.72 -5.70 -13.14
C ARG A 267 -18.20 -5.66 -11.70
N ILE A 268 -19.37 -5.06 -11.50
CA ILE A 268 -19.97 -4.85 -10.17
C ILE A 268 -21.20 -5.73 -10.08
N GLU A 269 -21.13 -6.78 -9.27
CA GLU A 269 -22.28 -7.64 -8.98
C GLU A 269 -22.98 -7.15 -7.70
N GLY A 270 -24.31 -7.17 -7.70
CA GLY A 270 -25.13 -6.70 -6.58
C GLY A 270 -25.75 -5.30 -6.80
N MET A 271 -25.41 -4.61 -7.89
CA MET A 271 -26.03 -3.35 -8.30
C MET A 271 -25.97 -3.18 -9.82
N GLU A 272 -27.03 -2.63 -10.42
CA GLU A 272 -27.02 -2.26 -11.85
C GLU A 272 -26.19 -0.98 -12.06
N LEU A 273 -24.89 -1.18 -12.27
CA LEU A 273 -23.93 -0.10 -12.48
C LEU A 273 -22.86 -0.55 -13.50
N ALA A 274 -23.17 -0.43 -14.79
CA ALA A 274 -22.30 -0.93 -15.87
C ALA A 274 -21.82 0.17 -16.82
N SER A 275 -22.60 1.24 -16.97
CA SER A 275 -22.34 2.34 -17.90
C SER A 275 -22.09 3.66 -17.20
N TYR A 276 -21.51 4.61 -17.93
CA TYR A 276 -21.39 5.97 -17.43
C TYR A 276 -22.75 6.66 -17.21
N ALA A 277 -23.76 6.30 -18.00
CA ALA A 277 -25.13 6.76 -17.76
C ALA A 277 -25.67 6.30 -16.40
N ASP A 278 -25.33 5.08 -15.96
CA ASP A 278 -25.76 4.57 -14.65
C ASP A 278 -25.10 5.37 -13.52
N LEU A 279 -23.81 5.70 -13.65
CA LEU A 279 -23.14 6.59 -12.71
C LEU A 279 -23.81 7.97 -12.66
N ILE A 280 -24.15 8.57 -13.81
CA ILE A 280 -24.86 9.85 -13.85
C ILE A 280 -26.17 9.79 -13.05
N ARG A 281 -26.94 8.70 -13.17
CA ARG A 281 -28.20 8.52 -12.44
C ARG A 281 -27.98 8.38 -10.94
N VAL A 282 -27.09 7.48 -10.53
CA VAL A 282 -26.84 7.18 -9.11
C VAL A 282 -26.19 8.35 -8.37
N ALA A 283 -25.29 9.06 -9.05
CA ALA A 283 -24.58 10.20 -8.50
C ALA A 283 -25.25 11.54 -8.78
N ASN A 284 -26.41 11.54 -9.45
CA ASN A 284 -27.18 12.74 -9.83
C ASN A 284 -26.29 13.83 -10.47
N LEU A 285 -25.40 13.42 -11.38
CA LEU A 285 -24.45 14.33 -11.99
C LEU A 285 -25.19 15.34 -12.90
N PRO A 286 -24.75 16.61 -12.99
CA PRO A 286 -25.38 17.62 -13.84
C PRO A 286 -25.02 17.42 -15.32
N LYS A 287 -25.35 16.24 -15.88
CA LYS A 287 -25.12 15.85 -17.27
C LYS A 287 -26.39 15.19 -17.83
N ALA A 288 -26.80 15.59 -19.03
CA ALA A 288 -27.86 14.90 -19.74
C ALA A 288 -27.37 13.53 -20.23
N ILE A 289 -28.18 12.48 -20.04
CA ILE A 289 -27.85 11.14 -20.49
C ILE A 289 -28.03 11.08 -22.01
N THR A 290 -26.97 10.69 -22.71
CA THR A 290 -26.95 10.51 -24.17
C THR A 290 -26.80 9.02 -24.52
N PRO A 291 -27.13 8.58 -25.75
CA PRO A 291 -26.85 7.22 -26.20
C PRO A 291 -25.37 6.84 -26.09
N ALA A 292 -24.46 7.80 -26.32
CA ALA A 292 -23.03 7.60 -26.15
C ALA A 292 -22.66 7.28 -24.69
N PHE A 293 -23.29 7.94 -23.70
CA PHE A 293 -23.05 7.63 -22.28
C PHE A 293 -23.67 6.30 -21.83
N ALA A 294 -24.78 5.88 -22.45
CA ALA A 294 -25.37 4.58 -22.20
C ALA A 294 -24.50 3.44 -22.76
N ALA A 295 -23.83 3.66 -23.90
CA ALA A 295 -22.90 2.69 -24.49
C ALA A 295 -21.49 2.72 -23.87
N ALA A 296 -21.08 3.85 -23.29
CA ALA A 296 -19.76 4.01 -22.69
C ALA A 296 -19.63 3.18 -21.40
N PRO A 297 -18.63 2.29 -21.29
CA PRO A 297 -18.38 1.55 -20.07
C PRO A 297 -18.07 2.46 -18.89
N LEU A 298 -18.40 1.98 -17.69
CA LEU A 298 -17.99 2.64 -16.46
C LEU A 298 -16.53 2.30 -16.14
N TYR A 299 -15.72 3.36 -15.99
CA TYR A 299 -14.34 3.27 -15.54
C TYR A 299 -14.18 4.02 -14.22
N PHE A 300 -13.29 3.53 -13.36
CA PHE A 300 -12.86 4.18 -12.14
C PHE A 300 -11.39 4.56 -12.26
N TRP A 301 -11.02 5.68 -11.66
CA TRP A 301 -9.65 6.12 -11.54
C TRP A 301 -9.25 6.19 -10.08
N SER A 302 -8.04 5.73 -9.78
CA SER A 302 -7.39 5.86 -8.49
C SER A 302 -5.99 6.41 -8.70
N PRO A 303 -5.49 7.35 -7.87
CA PRO A 303 -4.06 7.62 -7.82
C PRO A 303 -3.28 6.30 -7.69
N ALA A 304 -2.26 6.12 -8.52
CA ALA A 304 -1.34 4.99 -8.44
C ALA A 304 -0.12 5.30 -7.55
N PHE A 305 -0.28 6.30 -6.68
CA PHE A 305 0.73 6.79 -5.77
C PHE A 305 0.11 7.15 -4.42
N LYS A 306 0.91 7.04 -3.35
CA LYS A 306 0.50 7.37 -1.99
C LYS A 306 0.32 8.88 -1.83
N VAL A 307 -0.84 9.29 -1.30
CA VAL A 307 -1.19 10.66 -0.94
C VAL A 307 -2.07 10.65 0.30
N ASN A 308 -2.25 11.81 0.92
CA ASN A 308 -3.16 11.94 2.06
C ASN A 308 -4.57 11.41 1.71
N PRO A 309 -5.24 10.68 2.63
CA PRO A 309 -6.54 10.07 2.38
C PRO A 309 -7.60 11.01 1.79
N ALA A 310 -7.65 12.27 2.24
CA ALA A 310 -8.62 13.24 1.72
C ALA A 310 -8.32 13.64 0.25
N LEU A 311 -7.04 13.70 -0.12
CA LEU A 311 -6.61 13.96 -1.49
C LEU A 311 -6.82 12.73 -2.38
N TYR A 312 -6.53 11.53 -1.88
CA TYR A 312 -6.79 10.26 -2.59
C TYR A 312 -8.25 10.21 -3.06
N LEU A 313 -9.18 10.39 -2.11
CA LEU A 313 -10.61 10.40 -2.36
C LEU A 313 -11.03 11.48 -3.36
N ARG A 314 -10.53 12.71 -3.19
CA ARG A 314 -10.82 13.83 -4.07
C ARG A 314 -10.43 13.51 -5.52
N TRP A 315 -9.21 13.03 -5.72
CA TRP A 315 -8.69 12.69 -7.05
C TRP A 315 -9.43 11.49 -7.66
N ALA A 316 -9.62 10.42 -6.89
CA ALA A 316 -10.34 9.25 -7.38
C ALA A 316 -11.75 9.62 -7.87
N ARG A 317 -12.49 10.43 -7.09
CA ARG A 317 -13.80 10.96 -7.48
C ARG A 317 -13.72 11.85 -8.72
N GLN A 318 -12.83 12.84 -8.74
CA GLN A 318 -12.77 13.82 -9.84
C GLN A 318 -12.39 13.16 -11.16
N MET A 319 -11.36 12.31 -11.16
CA MET A 319 -10.93 11.59 -12.36
C MET A 319 -12.05 10.67 -12.88
N THR A 320 -12.75 9.97 -11.99
CA THR A 320 -13.89 9.10 -12.34
C THR A 320 -15.10 9.85 -12.90
N VAL A 321 -15.46 10.99 -12.29
CA VAL A 321 -16.62 11.80 -12.73
C VAL A 321 -16.32 12.50 -14.05
N PHE A 322 -15.15 13.12 -14.18
CA PHE A 322 -14.83 13.96 -15.32
C PHE A 322 -14.29 13.18 -16.51
N ARG A 323 -13.61 12.06 -16.27
CA ARG A 323 -12.96 11.22 -17.29
C ARG A 323 -12.16 12.09 -18.26
N PRO A 324 -11.02 12.65 -17.85
CA PRO A 324 -10.24 13.52 -18.71
C PRO A 324 -9.82 12.75 -19.98
N ASP A 325 -10.57 12.98 -21.06
CA ASP A 325 -10.37 12.36 -22.37
C ASP A 325 -9.28 13.15 -23.10
N GLY A 326 -8.05 12.65 -23.03
CA GLY A 326 -6.93 13.09 -23.86
C GLY A 326 -6.51 11.98 -24.83
N GLU A 327 -5.80 12.35 -25.90
CA GLU A 327 -5.16 11.35 -26.75
C GLU A 327 -4.15 10.55 -25.92
N ALA A 328 -4.27 9.22 -25.97
CA ALA A 328 -3.38 8.32 -25.27
C ALA A 328 -2.22 7.95 -26.20
N ASP A 329 -1.01 8.31 -25.81
CA ASP A 329 0.23 7.85 -26.41
C ASP A 329 0.70 6.58 -25.69
N ASP A 330 1.28 5.65 -26.43
CA ASP A 330 1.92 4.47 -25.87
C ASP A 330 3.38 4.75 -25.48
N ARG A 331 3.96 5.90 -25.87
CA ARG A 331 5.36 6.26 -25.63
C ARG A 331 5.58 6.95 -24.29
N LEU A 332 6.55 6.45 -23.54
CA LEU A 332 7.07 7.10 -22.34
C LEU A 332 7.64 8.49 -22.68
N PRO A 333 7.26 9.56 -21.95
CA PRO A 333 7.74 10.89 -22.24
C PRO A 333 9.17 11.08 -21.70
N GLU A 334 9.88 12.05 -22.26
CA GLU A 334 11.17 12.51 -21.73
C GLU A 334 11.03 13.26 -20.40
N THR A 335 9.85 13.83 -20.13
CA THR A 335 9.55 14.50 -18.86
C THR A 335 9.56 13.53 -17.68
N SER A 336 9.72 14.07 -16.47
CA SER A 336 9.66 13.28 -15.23
C SER A 336 8.34 12.53 -15.09
N LEU A 337 8.43 11.27 -14.66
CA LEU A 337 7.30 10.41 -14.30
C LEU A 337 7.36 10.19 -12.79
N TYR A 338 6.24 10.44 -12.10
CA TYR A 338 6.16 10.13 -10.68
C TYR A 338 6.03 8.62 -10.48
N PRO A 339 6.71 8.03 -9.48
CA PRO A 339 6.72 6.58 -9.29
C PRO A 339 5.34 6.03 -8.94
N VAL A 340 5.09 4.78 -9.36
CA VAL A 340 3.91 4.02 -8.93
C VAL A 340 4.19 3.46 -7.54
N THR A 341 3.51 3.99 -6.52
CA THR A 341 3.70 3.61 -5.11
C THR A 341 2.45 3.03 -4.45
N LEU A 342 1.37 2.88 -5.23
CA LEU A 342 0.13 2.21 -4.84
C LEU A 342 -0.20 1.12 -5.88
N PRO A 343 -0.35 -0.16 -5.50
CA PRO A 343 -0.56 -1.27 -6.42
C PRO A 343 -2.00 -1.32 -6.97
N LEU A 344 -2.19 -1.98 -8.10
CA LEU A 344 -3.52 -2.16 -8.71
C LEU A 344 -4.55 -2.80 -7.75
N ARG A 345 -4.12 -3.72 -6.89
CA ARG A 345 -4.97 -4.35 -5.87
C ARG A 345 -5.61 -3.31 -4.93
N GLU A 346 -4.82 -2.38 -4.41
CA GLU A 346 -5.34 -1.33 -3.52
C GLU A 346 -6.24 -0.34 -4.29
N ALA A 347 -5.93 -0.10 -5.57
CA ALA A 347 -6.80 0.70 -6.43
C ALA A 347 -8.16 0.03 -6.69
N SER A 348 -8.22 -1.30 -6.74
CA SER A 348 -9.48 -2.04 -6.91
C SER A 348 -10.31 -2.05 -5.64
N GLU A 349 -9.68 -2.19 -4.48
CA GLU A 349 -10.30 -2.04 -3.15
C GLU A 349 -10.90 -0.62 -2.98
N GLY A 350 -10.25 0.40 -3.55
CA GLY A 350 -10.75 1.78 -3.56
C GLY A 350 -12.01 2.05 -4.39
N ILE A 351 -12.48 1.11 -5.21
CA ILE A 351 -13.64 1.32 -6.11
C ILE A 351 -14.92 1.57 -5.33
N VAL A 352 -15.22 0.73 -4.33
CA VAL A 352 -16.45 0.85 -3.54
C VAL A 352 -16.45 2.14 -2.73
N ILE A 353 -15.30 2.51 -2.16
CA ILE A 353 -15.13 3.78 -1.45
C ILE A 353 -15.36 4.96 -2.39
N THR A 354 -14.73 4.96 -3.56
CA THR A 354 -14.88 6.04 -4.58
C THR A 354 -16.34 6.15 -5.03
N PHE A 355 -17.00 5.01 -5.26
CA PHE A 355 -18.42 4.97 -5.59
C PHE A 355 -19.30 5.54 -4.48
N ALA A 356 -19.04 5.17 -3.22
CA ALA A 356 -19.78 5.67 -2.06
C ALA A 356 -19.70 7.20 -1.89
N GLN A 357 -18.63 7.83 -2.36
CA GLN A 357 -18.51 9.29 -2.37
C GLN A 357 -19.40 9.98 -3.41
N MET A 358 -19.79 9.26 -4.46
CA MET A 358 -20.57 9.79 -5.56
C MET A 358 -22.07 9.57 -5.36
N ILE A 359 -22.47 8.55 -4.59
CA ILE A 359 -23.87 8.24 -4.27
C ILE A 359 -24.59 9.45 -3.66
N THR A 360 -25.74 9.80 -4.22
CA THR A 360 -26.63 10.84 -3.68
C THR A 360 -27.61 10.27 -2.65
N ASP A 361 -28.28 9.15 -2.95
CA ASP A 361 -29.23 8.48 -2.04
C ASP A 361 -28.51 7.51 -1.08
N LYS A 362 -27.86 8.08 -0.06
CA LYS A 362 -27.06 7.34 0.91
C LYS A 362 -27.88 6.33 1.72
N LEU A 363 -29.10 6.70 2.13
CA LEU A 363 -29.97 5.86 2.97
C LEU A 363 -30.34 4.55 2.25
N LYS A 364 -30.61 4.63 0.95
CA LYS A 364 -30.99 3.46 0.15
C LYS A 364 -29.79 2.61 -0.27
N LEU A 365 -28.70 3.24 -0.69
CA LEU A 365 -27.61 2.55 -1.39
C LEU A 365 -26.44 2.15 -0.49
N TYR A 366 -26.18 2.86 0.62
CA TYR A 366 -25.09 2.47 1.52
C TYR A 366 -25.25 1.06 2.12
N PRO A 367 -26.45 0.63 2.57
CA PRO A 367 -26.65 -0.74 3.07
C PRO A 367 -26.31 -1.83 2.05
N GLN A 368 -26.34 -1.53 0.75
CA GLN A 368 -26.07 -2.50 -0.31
C GLN A 368 -24.56 -2.67 -0.59
N LEU A 369 -23.73 -1.73 -0.13
CA LEU A 369 -22.29 -1.73 -0.43
C LEU A 369 -21.55 -2.95 0.12
N ALA A 370 -21.97 -3.44 1.30
CA ALA A 370 -21.39 -4.64 1.92
C ALA A 370 -21.54 -5.92 1.09
N GLY A 371 -22.57 -5.98 0.23
CA GLY A 371 -22.87 -7.13 -0.60
C GLY A 371 -22.27 -7.08 -2.01
N LEU A 372 -21.60 -5.98 -2.37
CA LEU A 372 -21.04 -5.82 -3.71
C LEU A 372 -19.85 -6.75 -3.92
N ARG A 373 -19.79 -7.38 -5.08
CA ARG A 373 -18.59 -8.09 -5.55
C ARG A 373 -18.00 -7.35 -6.73
N ILE A 374 -16.72 -7.04 -6.63
CA ILE A 374 -15.98 -6.30 -7.63
C ILE A 374 -14.97 -7.26 -8.28
N THR A 375 -15.05 -7.44 -9.58
CA THR A 375 -14.00 -8.11 -10.36
C THR A 375 -13.49 -7.16 -11.43
N LEU A 376 -12.17 -7.06 -11.58
CA LEU A 376 -11.57 -6.23 -12.62
C LEU A 376 -11.64 -6.95 -13.97
N GLU A 377 -12.25 -6.30 -14.97
CA GLU A 377 -12.25 -6.78 -16.36
C GLU A 377 -11.07 -6.20 -17.15
N GLU A 378 -10.72 -4.94 -16.89
CA GLU A 378 -9.66 -4.21 -17.56
C GLU A 378 -8.94 -3.33 -16.52
N SER A 379 -7.62 -3.17 -16.68
CA SER A 379 -6.82 -2.23 -15.90
C SER A 379 -5.70 -1.67 -16.74
N ARG A 380 -5.48 -0.36 -16.66
CA ARG A 380 -4.40 0.34 -17.35
C ARG A 380 -3.80 1.40 -16.46
N LEU A 381 -2.47 1.52 -16.49
CA LEU A 381 -1.73 2.60 -15.83
C LEU A 381 -1.70 3.84 -16.73
N GLU A 382 -2.30 4.95 -16.31
CA GLU A 382 -2.33 6.19 -17.07
C GLU A 382 -1.46 7.26 -16.41
N TYR A 383 -0.47 7.75 -17.15
CA TYR A 383 0.33 8.90 -16.75
C TYR A 383 -0.34 10.18 -17.24
N HIS A 384 -0.91 10.95 -16.32
CA HIS A 384 -1.58 12.21 -16.61
C HIS A 384 -0.61 13.39 -16.47
N PRO A 385 -0.64 14.38 -17.38
CA PRO A 385 0.30 15.50 -17.37
C PRO A 385 -0.07 16.53 -16.31
N PHE A 386 0.91 17.11 -15.64
CA PHE A 386 0.74 18.20 -14.67
C PHE A 386 1.65 19.38 -14.98
N LEU A 387 1.06 20.58 -14.91
CA LEU A 387 1.75 21.85 -15.07
C LEU A 387 2.18 22.38 -13.71
N GLN A 388 3.41 22.85 -13.57
CA GLN A 388 3.82 23.52 -12.33
C GLN A 388 3.31 24.97 -12.31
N SER A 389 2.66 25.34 -11.20
CA SER A 389 2.32 26.72 -10.88
C SER A 389 2.79 27.03 -9.45
N ARG A 390 3.92 27.75 -9.32
CA ARG A 390 4.58 28.01 -8.02
C ARG A 390 4.85 26.71 -7.24
N ASN A 391 4.10 26.47 -6.16
CA ASN A 391 4.19 25.28 -5.30
C ASN A 391 3.07 24.26 -5.55
N GLU A 392 2.28 24.46 -6.60
CA GLU A 392 1.17 23.58 -6.97
C GLU A 392 1.45 22.89 -8.31
N LEU A 393 0.84 21.72 -8.48
CA LEU A 393 0.74 20.96 -9.71
C LEU A 393 -0.70 21.03 -10.20
N LEU A 394 -0.91 21.56 -11.40
CA LEU A 394 -2.23 21.74 -12.00
C LEU A 394 -2.48 20.66 -13.05
N HIS A 395 -3.59 19.93 -12.92
CA HIS A 395 -4.06 19.04 -13.97
C HIS A 395 -4.71 19.86 -15.10
N PRO A 396 -4.23 19.80 -16.35
CA PRO A 396 -4.60 20.75 -17.40
C PRO A 396 -6.05 20.59 -17.87
N PHE A 397 -6.59 19.36 -17.88
CA PHE A 397 -8.00 19.10 -18.19
C PHE A 397 -8.96 19.49 -17.07
N LEU A 398 -8.69 19.02 -15.84
CA LEU A 398 -9.61 19.21 -14.71
C LEU A 398 -9.50 20.59 -14.05
N ARG A 399 -8.39 21.31 -14.28
CA ARG A 399 -8.03 22.56 -13.59
C ARG A 399 -8.03 22.43 -12.06
N VAL A 400 -7.77 21.22 -11.56
CA VAL A 400 -7.60 20.93 -10.14
C VAL A 400 -6.11 20.96 -9.82
N SER A 401 -5.77 21.58 -8.70
CA SER A 401 -4.39 21.61 -8.21
C SER A 401 -4.13 20.61 -7.08
N LEU A 402 -2.87 20.21 -6.98
CA LEU A 402 -2.26 19.41 -5.92
C LEU A 402 -1.06 20.18 -5.40
N ASP A 403 -0.93 20.35 -4.07
CA ASP A 403 0.32 20.90 -3.51
C ASP A 403 1.47 19.92 -3.77
N ARG A 404 2.62 20.41 -4.22
CA ARG A 404 3.80 19.58 -4.46
C ARG A 404 4.24 18.81 -3.23
N THR A 405 4.07 19.36 -2.03
CA THR A 405 4.43 18.67 -0.79
C THR A 405 3.52 17.47 -0.51
N ALA A 406 2.34 17.41 -1.12
CA ALA A 406 1.45 16.26 -0.98
C ALA A 406 2.00 14.99 -1.65
N LEU A 407 2.93 15.12 -2.59
CA LEU A 407 3.64 13.98 -3.18
C LEU A 407 4.62 13.34 -2.18
N ALA A 408 5.18 14.11 -1.24
CA ALA A 408 6.04 13.57 -0.20
C ALA A 408 5.28 12.74 0.86
N TYR A 409 3.96 12.62 0.75
CA TYR A 409 3.14 11.88 1.69
C TYR A 409 3.50 10.39 1.69
N GLY A 410 3.87 9.86 2.86
CA GLY A 410 4.31 8.46 3.03
C GLY A 410 5.81 8.24 2.82
N ILE A 411 6.56 9.21 2.27
CA ILE A 411 8.02 9.12 2.03
C ILE A 411 8.80 9.61 3.27
N GLY A 412 8.45 9.12 4.46
CA GLY A 412 9.09 9.53 5.73
C GLY A 412 8.28 10.51 6.58
N MET A 413 6.95 10.36 6.54
CA MET A 413 6.01 11.10 7.38
C MET A 413 5.70 10.41 8.69
#